data_AF-G9KIH3-F1
#
_entry.id   AF-G9KIH3-F1
#
_cell.length_a   1.000
_cell.length_b   1.000
_cell.length_c   1.000
_cell.angle_alpha   90.00
_cell.angle_beta   90.00
_cell.angle_gamma   90.00
#
_symmetry.space_group_name_H-M   'P 1'
#
loop_
_entity.id
_entity.type
_entity.pdbx_description
1 polymer ?
#
loop_
_entity_poly.entity_id
_entity_poly.type
_entity_poly.pdbx_seq_one_letter_code
_entity_poly.pdbx_strand_id
1 'polypeptide(L)'
;PCLRSSMGAHLFLLGLLLLLLPTPTPAPCRTGTRNECRRNQEFVPGAALAGEGVDVTSLQRSGSFPVDVESYLRPDRTCTLCQNALQAGALQRLPLALTHWRAQGSGCQRQVVRAKATSTEGVAREAASHIRNDWQVGLDVSPKPSAQVHVTMAGSHSKMANFAAQKTHQDQFSFSTDLVECRFYSFHVVHSPPLHPNFQKALSDLPPDFNTSTEAEYVRLISNYGTHFIRSMELGGRVSALTALRTCELALNGLTAKEVEDCLNVEAQVSINSQARLSSKFKACEEKKKQHKMESSFHQSY
;
A
#
# COMPACT_ATOMS: atom_id res chain seq x y z
N PRO A 1 10.53 -64.09 12.44
CA PRO A 1 10.85 -63.11 13.51
C PRO A 1 11.33 -61.72 13.04
N CYS A 2 11.86 -61.58 11.82
CA CYS A 2 12.50 -60.32 11.38
C CYS A 2 11.59 -59.28 10.69
N LEU A 3 10.34 -59.60 10.32
CA LEU A 3 9.43 -58.65 9.65
C LEU A 3 8.59 -57.76 10.58
N ARG A 4 8.50 -58.09 11.88
CA ARG A 4 7.71 -57.29 12.86
C ARG A 4 8.44 -56.07 13.42
N SER A 5 9.76 -55.99 13.27
CA SER A 5 10.57 -54.89 13.84
C SER A 5 10.58 -53.63 12.96
N SER A 6 10.42 -53.79 11.64
CA SER A 6 10.47 -52.67 10.68
C SER A 6 9.21 -51.79 10.69
N MET A 7 8.01 -52.37 10.88
CA MET A 7 6.76 -51.61 10.94
C MET A 7 6.68 -50.69 12.16
N GLY A 8 7.19 -51.13 13.32
CA GLY A 8 7.21 -50.33 14.55
C GLY A 8 8.12 -49.10 14.45
N ALA A 9 9.28 -49.24 13.79
CA ALA A 9 10.20 -48.14 13.56
C ALA A 9 9.64 -47.09 12.58
N HIS A 10 8.93 -47.52 11.53
CA HIS A 10 8.26 -46.60 10.60
C HIS A 10 7.09 -45.86 11.26
N LEU A 11 6.28 -46.53 12.07
CA LEU A 11 5.18 -45.91 12.83
C LEU A 11 5.70 -44.91 13.88
N PHE A 12 6.82 -45.20 14.53
CA PHE A 12 7.49 -44.27 15.45
C PHE A 12 8.05 -43.04 14.74
N LEU A 13 8.68 -43.21 13.57
CA LEU A 13 9.17 -42.09 12.75
C LEU A 13 8.03 -41.19 12.25
N LEU A 14 6.92 -41.78 11.82
CA LEU A 14 5.71 -41.03 11.40
C LEU A 14 5.08 -40.27 12.58
N GLY A 15 5.04 -40.86 13.78
CA GLY A 15 4.57 -40.19 14.99
C GLY A 15 5.47 -39.03 15.42
N LEU A 16 6.80 -39.17 15.28
CA LEU A 16 7.75 -38.07 15.51
C LEU A 16 7.61 -36.95 14.47
N LEU A 17 7.39 -37.29 13.20
CA LEU A 17 7.13 -36.30 12.14
C LEU A 17 5.84 -35.51 12.37
N LEU A 18 4.81 -36.15 12.93
CA LEU A 18 3.54 -35.51 13.28
C LEU A 18 3.67 -34.53 14.47
N LEU A 19 4.61 -34.77 15.39
CA LEU A 19 4.93 -33.85 16.49
C LEU A 19 5.83 -32.67 16.07
N LEU A 20 6.51 -32.79 14.93
CA LEU A 20 7.30 -31.72 14.30
C LEU A 20 6.44 -30.80 13.42
N LEU A 21 5.19 -31.18 13.12
CA LEU A 21 4.26 -30.30 12.44
C LEU A 21 3.84 -29.19 13.41
N PRO A 22 4.04 -27.91 13.06
CA PRO A 22 3.59 -26.80 13.89
C PRO A 22 2.08 -26.96 14.14
N THR A 23 1.66 -26.79 15.39
CA THR A 23 0.24 -26.81 15.73
C THR A 23 -0.49 -25.80 14.85
N PRO A 24 -1.63 -26.18 14.24
CA PRO A 24 -2.38 -25.25 13.40
C PRO A 24 -2.73 -24.04 14.25
N THR A 25 -2.17 -22.89 13.90
CA THR A 25 -2.51 -21.64 14.57
C THR A 25 -4.00 -21.43 14.38
N PRO A 26 -4.78 -21.22 15.47
CA PRO A 26 -6.20 -20.98 15.34
C PRO A 26 -6.42 -19.83 14.36
N ALA A 27 -7.39 -19.97 13.46
CA ALA A 27 -7.76 -18.88 12.57
C ALA A 27 -8.02 -17.63 13.43
N PRO A 28 -7.42 -16.47 13.09
CA PRO A 28 -7.52 -15.28 13.93
C PRO A 28 -8.96 -14.78 14.05
N CYS A 29 -9.87 -15.25 13.19
CA CYS A 29 -11.27 -14.88 13.19
C CYS A 29 -12.18 -16.10 13.32
N ARG A 30 -13.29 -15.94 14.04
CA ARG A 30 -14.34 -16.95 14.21
C ARG A 30 -15.73 -16.34 14.19
N THR A 31 -16.75 -17.17 14.02
CA THR A 31 -18.13 -16.74 14.25
C THR A 31 -18.36 -16.52 15.74
N GLY A 32 -18.84 -15.33 16.10
CA GLY A 32 -19.27 -14.96 17.44
C GLY A 32 -20.76 -15.20 17.65
N THR A 33 -21.14 -15.55 18.88
CA THR A 33 -22.55 -15.62 19.29
C THR A 33 -23.20 -14.24 19.29
N ARG A 34 -24.54 -14.18 19.26
CA ARG A 34 -25.30 -12.92 19.33
C ARG A 34 -24.89 -12.02 20.49
N ASN A 35 -24.59 -12.60 21.66
CA ASN A 35 -24.18 -11.86 22.84
C ASN A 35 -22.74 -11.33 22.71
N GLU A 36 -21.81 -12.11 22.17
CA GLU A 36 -20.44 -11.65 21.90
C GLU A 36 -20.44 -10.52 20.87
N CYS A 37 -21.25 -10.63 19.82
CA CYS A 37 -21.39 -9.60 18.79
C CYS A 37 -21.90 -8.28 19.36
N ARG A 38 -22.83 -8.32 20.32
CA ARG A 38 -23.33 -7.11 21.01
C ARG A 38 -22.29 -6.51 21.95
N ARG A 39 -21.56 -7.35 22.68
CA ARG A 39 -20.57 -6.93 23.69
C ARG A 39 -19.35 -6.25 23.08
N ASN A 40 -18.77 -6.83 22.03
CA ASN A 40 -17.61 -6.26 21.36
C ASN A 40 -18.09 -5.21 20.37
N GLN A 41 -17.69 -3.94 20.52
CA GLN A 41 -18.20 -2.84 19.70
C GLN A 41 -17.21 -2.34 18.65
N GLU A 42 -15.91 -2.53 18.91
CA GLU A 42 -14.85 -2.06 18.02
C GLU A 42 -14.74 -2.92 16.76
N PHE A 43 -14.49 -2.27 15.64
CA PHE A 43 -14.10 -2.92 14.41
C PHE A 43 -12.60 -3.13 14.34
N VAL A 44 -12.18 -4.10 13.52
CA VAL A 44 -10.76 -4.26 13.22
C VAL A 44 -10.17 -2.97 12.61
N PRO A 45 -8.90 -2.63 12.92
CA PRO A 45 -8.29 -1.40 12.44
C PRO A 45 -8.35 -1.23 10.92
N GLY A 46 -8.81 -0.06 10.49
CA GLY A 46 -8.89 0.34 9.09
C GLY A 46 -9.98 -0.34 8.27
N ALA A 47 -10.93 -1.06 8.89
CA ALA A 47 -12.09 -1.63 8.19
C ALA A 47 -12.83 -0.59 7.33
N ALA A 48 -12.94 0.65 7.84
CA ALA A 48 -13.58 1.78 7.16
C ALA A 48 -12.78 2.36 5.97
N LEU A 49 -11.61 1.80 5.62
CA LEU A 49 -10.89 2.16 4.40
C LEU A 49 -11.22 1.21 3.24
N ALA A 50 -11.77 0.03 3.55
CA ALA A 50 -12.07 -0.95 2.51
C ALA A 50 -13.31 -0.54 1.76
N GLY A 51 -13.32 -0.85 0.46
CA GLY A 51 -14.47 -0.49 -0.36
C GLY A 51 -14.62 1.02 -0.59
N GLU A 52 -13.71 1.86 -0.09
CA GLU A 52 -13.66 3.28 -0.42
C GLU A 52 -13.26 3.45 -1.88
N GLY A 53 -13.89 4.43 -2.53
CA GLY A 53 -13.57 4.83 -3.89
C GLY A 53 -12.18 5.46 -4.01
N VAL A 54 -11.49 5.25 -5.13
CA VAL A 54 -10.18 5.82 -5.45
C VAL A 54 -10.13 6.29 -6.90
N ASP A 55 -9.55 7.46 -7.12
CA ASP A 55 -9.17 7.93 -8.44
C ASP A 55 -7.75 7.44 -8.75
N VAL A 56 -7.62 6.57 -9.75
CA VAL A 56 -6.34 5.97 -10.12
C VAL A 56 -5.34 6.98 -10.69
N THR A 57 -5.82 8.10 -11.23
CA THR A 57 -4.96 9.15 -11.82
C THR A 57 -4.28 9.98 -10.74
N SER A 58 -4.99 10.33 -9.68
CA SER A 58 -4.47 11.09 -8.54
C SER A 58 -3.96 10.22 -7.39
N LEU A 59 -4.34 8.93 -7.37
CA LEU A 59 -4.13 7.97 -6.28
C LEU A 59 -4.76 8.43 -4.96
N GLN A 60 -5.75 9.32 -5.03
CA GLN A 60 -6.46 9.83 -3.86
C GLN A 60 -7.76 9.07 -3.66
N ARG A 61 -8.10 8.87 -2.38
CA ARG A 61 -9.39 8.30 -2.01
C ARG A 61 -10.46 9.37 -2.18
N SER A 62 -11.63 8.93 -2.64
CA SER A 62 -12.77 9.80 -2.94
C SER A 62 -13.49 10.30 -1.68
N GLY A 63 -13.32 9.64 -0.52
CA GLY A 63 -14.13 9.88 0.67
C GLY A 63 -15.54 9.29 0.59
N SER A 64 -15.92 8.69 -0.55
CA SER A 64 -17.20 8.02 -0.76
C SER A 64 -17.03 6.51 -0.88
N PHE A 65 -18.08 5.78 -0.52
CA PHE A 65 -18.03 4.32 -0.39
C PHE A 65 -19.03 3.67 -1.34
N PRO A 66 -18.57 3.04 -2.44
CA PRO A 66 -19.40 2.15 -3.23
C PRO A 66 -19.88 0.91 -2.47
N VAL A 67 -19.09 0.44 -1.49
CA VAL A 67 -19.33 -0.78 -0.71
C VAL A 67 -19.76 -0.45 0.71
N ASP A 68 -20.75 -1.18 1.23
CA ASP A 68 -21.14 -1.11 2.65
C ASP A 68 -20.15 -1.91 3.53
N VAL A 69 -19.36 -1.18 4.32
CA VAL A 69 -18.41 -1.75 5.29
C VAL A 69 -18.84 -1.56 6.74
N GLU A 70 -20.07 -1.11 6.99
CA GLU A 70 -20.62 -0.92 8.33
C GLU A 70 -21.41 -2.15 8.78
N SER A 71 -22.09 -2.83 7.86
CA SER A 71 -22.85 -4.05 8.14
C SER A 71 -21.96 -5.19 8.62
N TYR A 72 -22.27 -5.73 9.81
CA TYR A 72 -21.48 -6.79 10.47
C TYR A 72 -22.32 -7.98 10.98
N LEU A 73 -23.63 -7.83 11.10
CA LEU A 73 -24.54 -8.87 11.57
C LEU A 73 -25.06 -9.72 10.42
N ARG A 74 -24.90 -11.03 10.55
CA ARG A 74 -25.53 -12.00 9.66
C ARG A 74 -27.06 -12.08 9.91
N PRO A 75 -27.83 -12.70 9.01
CA PRO A 75 -29.28 -12.86 9.19
C PRO A 75 -29.69 -13.54 10.51
N ASP A 76 -28.89 -14.51 10.97
CA ASP A 76 -29.06 -15.22 12.25
C ASP A 76 -28.61 -14.40 13.48
N ARG A 77 -28.21 -13.14 13.28
CA ARG A 77 -27.72 -12.20 14.30
C ARG A 77 -26.39 -12.59 14.94
N THR A 78 -25.64 -13.51 14.32
CA THR A 78 -24.22 -13.73 14.61
C THR A 78 -23.35 -12.74 13.82
N CYS A 79 -22.05 -12.74 14.07
CA CYS A 79 -21.07 -11.88 13.40
C CYS A 79 -19.72 -12.58 13.34
N THR A 80 -18.77 -12.02 12.59
CA THR A 80 -17.38 -12.48 12.60
C THR A 80 -16.58 -11.63 13.60
N LEU A 81 -15.87 -12.29 14.51
CA LEU A 81 -14.99 -11.66 15.50
C LEU A 81 -13.55 -12.12 15.28
N CYS A 82 -12.62 -11.18 15.28
CA CYS A 82 -11.19 -11.41 15.06
C CYS A 82 -10.39 -11.04 16.30
N GLN A 83 -9.46 -11.90 16.70
CA GLN A 83 -8.53 -11.68 17.79
C GLN A 83 -7.31 -10.92 17.27
N ASN A 84 -7.07 -9.73 17.81
CA ASN A 84 -6.00 -8.86 17.38
C ASN A 84 -4.73 -9.04 18.22
N ALA A 85 -3.78 -9.80 17.69
CA ALA A 85 -2.49 -10.04 18.34
C ALA A 85 -1.64 -8.76 18.54
N LEU A 86 -1.84 -7.72 17.72
CA LEU A 86 -1.14 -6.43 17.87
C LEU A 86 -1.77 -5.52 18.92
N GLN A 87 -2.94 -5.89 19.46
CA GLN A 87 -3.66 -5.14 20.49
C GLN A 87 -4.02 -6.07 21.67
N ALA A 88 -3.01 -6.75 22.22
CA ALA A 88 -3.14 -7.62 23.40
C ALA A 88 -4.24 -8.70 23.30
N GLY A 89 -4.53 -9.17 22.08
CA GLY A 89 -5.56 -10.17 21.83
C GLY A 89 -7.00 -9.65 21.90
N ALA A 90 -7.21 -8.33 21.74
CA ALA A 90 -8.54 -7.73 21.70
C ALA A 90 -9.44 -8.39 20.65
N LEU A 91 -10.71 -8.63 21.00
CA LEU A 91 -11.69 -9.26 20.12
C LEU A 91 -12.51 -8.18 19.40
N GLN A 92 -12.35 -8.09 18.08
CA GLN A 92 -12.86 -7.00 17.26
C GLN A 92 -13.80 -7.51 16.15
N ARG A 93 -14.80 -6.71 15.79
CA ARG A 93 -15.76 -7.03 14.72
C ARG A 93 -15.09 -6.94 13.35
N LEU A 94 -15.38 -7.92 12.51
CA LEU A 94 -15.10 -7.85 11.07
C LEU A 94 -16.42 -7.61 10.32
N PRO A 95 -16.53 -6.55 9.50
CA PRO A 95 -17.70 -6.32 8.64
C PRO A 95 -17.95 -7.48 7.68
N LEU A 96 -19.20 -7.65 7.26
CA LEU A 96 -19.62 -8.70 6.32
C LEU A 96 -18.95 -8.58 4.95
N ALA A 97 -18.67 -7.34 4.53
CA ALA A 97 -17.99 -7.08 3.27
C ALA A 97 -16.51 -7.48 3.28
N LEU A 98 -15.93 -7.82 4.44
CA LEU A 98 -14.51 -8.09 4.58
C LEU A 98 -14.22 -9.56 4.92
N THR A 99 -13.06 -10.02 4.47
CA THR A 99 -12.60 -11.39 4.66
C THR A 99 -11.07 -11.44 4.77
N HIS A 100 -10.55 -12.59 5.21
CA HIS A 100 -9.12 -12.86 5.33
C HIS A 100 -8.36 -11.82 6.15
N TRP A 101 -8.98 -11.28 7.20
CA TRP A 101 -8.32 -10.34 8.10
C TRP A 101 -7.20 -11.03 8.87
N ARG A 102 -6.02 -10.40 8.84
CA ARG A 102 -4.81 -10.90 9.49
C ARG A 102 -4.05 -9.73 10.10
N ALA A 103 -3.68 -9.89 11.37
CA ALA A 103 -2.60 -9.13 11.96
C ALA A 103 -1.27 -9.70 11.45
N GLN A 104 -0.53 -8.91 10.69
CA GLN A 104 0.85 -9.19 10.33
C GLN A 104 1.71 -8.88 11.56
N GLY A 105 2.75 -9.69 11.86
CA GLY A 105 3.54 -9.58 13.10
C GLY A 105 4.35 -8.29 13.23
N SER A 106 5.62 -8.37 13.64
CA SER A 106 6.54 -7.22 13.61
C SER A 106 6.91 -6.86 12.17
N GLY A 107 5.94 -6.47 11.34
CA GLY A 107 6.06 -6.21 9.92
C GLY A 107 6.69 -4.86 9.59
N CYS A 108 7.43 -4.27 10.54
CA CYS A 108 8.26 -3.12 10.28
C CYS A 108 9.73 -3.53 10.25
N GLN A 109 10.25 -3.73 9.03
CA GLN A 109 11.69 -3.82 8.82
C GLN A 109 12.25 -2.40 8.84
N ARG A 110 13.29 -2.16 9.65
CA ARG A 110 13.99 -0.86 9.71
C ARG A 110 14.90 -0.69 8.49
N GLN A 111 14.33 -0.75 7.30
CA GLN A 111 15.02 -0.67 6.03
C GLN A 111 14.42 0.44 5.19
N VAL A 112 15.30 1.25 4.59
CA VAL A 112 14.90 2.23 3.57
C VAL A 112 14.97 1.57 2.19
N VAL A 113 13.86 1.57 1.47
CA VAL A 113 13.79 1.20 0.06
C VAL A 113 13.94 2.47 -0.77
N ARG A 114 14.73 2.42 -1.84
CA ARG A 114 14.95 3.55 -2.72
C ARG A 114 14.42 3.27 -4.12
N ALA A 115 13.75 4.26 -4.70
CA ALA A 115 13.43 4.30 -6.13
C ALA A 115 14.03 5.56 -6.78
N LYS A 116 14.33 5.46 -8.08
CA LYS A 116 14.88 6.55 -8.88
C LYS A 116 13.98 6.81 -10.08
N ALA A 117 13.77 8.09 -10.38
CA ALA A 117 13.11 8.52 -11.60
C ALA A 117 13.86 9.68 -12.23
N THR A 118 13.98 9.68 -13.56
CA THR A 118 14.58 10.79 -14.33
C THR A 118 13.52 11.62 -15.06
N SER A 119 12.25 11.31 -14.86
CA SER A 119 11.12 11.98 -15.51
C SER A 119 9.89 11.99 -14.61
N THR A 120 8.96 12.91 -14.88
CA THR A 120 7.64 12.95 -14.27
C THR A 120 6.88 11.64 -14.46
N GLU A 121 7.01 11.02 -15.63
CA GLU A 121 6.42 9.71 -15.94
C GLU A 121 6.95 8.62 -15.00
N GLY A 122 8.27 8.60 -14.76
CA GLY A 122 8.89 7.66 -13.82
C GLY A 122 8.37 7.86 -12.39
N VAL A 123 8.18 9.10 -11.96
CA VAL A 123 7.61 9.42 -10.63
C VAL A 123 6.14 8.98 -10.53
N ALA A 124 5.35 9.18 -11.59
CA ALA A 124 3.96 8.71 -11.63
C ALA A 124 3.88 7.18 -11.54
N ARG A 125 4.74 6.46 -12.29
CA ARG A 125 4.83 5.00 -12.25
C ARG A 125 5.24 4.49 -10.88
N GLU A 126 6.21 5.13 -10.24
CA GLU A 126 6.63 4.80 -8.87
C GLU A 126 5.48 4.99 -7.88
N ALA A 127 4.76 6.12 -7.95
CA ALA A 127 3.60 6.36 -7.11
C ALA A 127 2.49 5.31 -7.32
N ALA A 128 2.29 4.88 -8.58
CA ALA A 128 1.31 3.84 -8.93
C ALA A 128 1.76 2.41 -8.61
N SER A 129 3.05 2.17 -8.32
CA SER A 129 3.60 0.83 -8.05
C SER A 129 2.97 0.13 -6.84
N HIS A 130 2.30 0.89 -5.98
CA HIS A 130 1.57 0.38 -4.82
C HIS A 130 0.24 -0.30 -5.18
N ILE A 131 -0.24 -0.15 -6.42
CA ILE A 131 -1.38 -0.91 -6.94
C ILE A 131 -0.88 -2.31 -7.31
N ARG A 132 -1.28 -3.32 -6.51
CA ARG A 132 -0.74 -4.68 -6.61
C ARG A 132 -1.46 -5.59 -7.61
N ASN A 133 -2.52 -5.10 -8.23
CA ASN A 133 -3.26 -5.80 -9.27
C ASN A 133 -3.17 -5.04 -10.60
N ASP A 134 -3.61 -5.70 -11.66
CA ASP A 134 -3.87 -5.01 -12.91
C ASP A 134 -5.19 -4.22 -12.77
N TRP A 135 -5.07 -2.92 -12.63
CA TRP A 135 -6.22 -2.00 -12.54
C TRP A 135 -6.86 -1.74 -13.90
N GLN A 136 -6.22 -2.12 -15.01
CA GLN A 136 -6.68 -1.84 -16.37
C GLN A 136 -7.68 -2.88 -16.87
N VAL A 137 -7.81 -4.02 -16.18
CA VAL A 137 -8.67 -5.13 -16.60
C VAL A 137 -10.12 -4.66 -16.79
N GLY A 138 -10.62 -4.82 -18.03
CA GLY A 138 -11.98 -4.45 -18.40
C GLY A 138 -12.16 -2.97 -18.78
N LEU A 139 -11.08 -2.18 -18.88
CA LEU A 139 -11.10 -0.78 -19.27
C LEU A 139 -10.34 -0.56 -20.59
N ASP A 140 -10.85 0.35 -21.42
CA ASP A 140 -10.11 0.83 -22.60
C ASP A 140 -9.23 2.03 -22.22
N VAL A 141 -8.00 1.74 -21.81
CA VAL A 141 -7.01 2.74 -21.35
C VAL A 141 -5.82 2.89 -22.31
N SER A 142 -5.89 2.27 -23.48
CA SER A 142 -4.80 2.31 -24.45
C SER A 142 -4.68 3.71 -25.06
N PRO A 143 -3.47 4.29 -25.15
CA PRO A 143 -3.29 5.55 -25.87
C PRO A 143 -3.69 5.35 -27.34
N LYS A 144 -4.38 6.34 -27.91
CA LYS A 144 -4.76 6.31 -29.33
C LYS A 144 -3.49 6.13 -30.18
N PRO A 145 -3.48 5.22 -31.18
CA PRO A 145 -2.29 4.87 -31.95
C PRO A 145 -1.57 6.04 -32.61
N SER A 146 -2.28 7.16 -32.85
CA SER A 146 -1.74 8.40 -33.41
C SER A 146 -0.79 9.15 -32.48
N ALA A 147 -0.79 8.84 -31.18
CA ALA A 147 0.14 9.40 -30.21
C ALA A 147 1.28 8.39 -29.97
N GLN A 148 2.45 8.61 -30.58
CA GLN A 148 3.69 7.85 -30.31
C GLN A 148 4.29 8.19 -28.92
N VAL A 149 3.43 8.32 -27.90
CA VAL A 149 3.81 8.80 -26.57
C VAL A 149 3.47 7.72 -25.56
N HIS A 150 4.47 7.33 -24.76
CA HIS A 150 4.22 6.52 -23.56
C HIS A 150 3.42 7.38 -22.57
N VAL A 151 2.15 7.06 -22.38
CA VAL A 151 1.28 7.76 -21.43
C VAL A 151 1.17 6.92 -20.17
N THR A 152 1.67 7.45 -19.05
CA THR A 152 1.41 6.87 -17.73
C THR A 152 0.13 7.49 -17.18
N MET A 153 -0.93 6.68 -17.07
CA MET A 153 -2.25 7.12 -16.60
C MET A 153 -2.38 7.06 -15.08
N ALA A 154 -1.98 5.95 -14.46
CA ALA A 154 -2.03 5.80 -13.02
C ALA A 154 -1.00 6.73 -12.35
N GLY A 155 -1.42 7.49 -11.33
CA GLY A 155 -0.56 8.42 -10.61
C GLY A 155 -0.13 9.67 -11.38
N SER A 156 -0.63 9.89 -12.61
CA SER A 156 -0.30 11.03 -13.45
C SER A 156 -0.55 12.39 -12.78
N HIS A 157 -1.61 12.48 -11.98
CA HIS A 157 -2.01 13.67 -11.22
C HIS A 157 -1.78 13.49 -9.71
N SER A 158 -0.97 12.51 -9.31
CA SER A 158 -0.57 12.37 -7.92
C SER A 158 0.22 13.59 -7.45
N LYS A 159 0.22 13.86 -6.13
CA LYS A 159 0.98 14.98 -5.56
C LYS A 159 2.47 14.89 -5.91
N MET A 160 3.03 13.68 -5.93
CA MET A 160 4.43 13.42 -6.32
C MET A 160 4.68 13.71 -7.79
N ALA A 161 3.79 13.26 -8.68
CA ALA A 161 3.90 13.54 -10.12
C ALA A 161 3.75 15.04 -10.41
N ASN A 162 2.78 15.72 -9.80
CA ASN A 162 2.61 17.17 -9.95
C ASN A 162 3.84 17.96 -9.46
N PHE A 163 4.43 17.56 -8.32
CA PHE A 163 5.68 18.14 -7.83
C PHE A 163 6.82 17.92 -8.83
N ALA A 164 6.98 16.70 -9.36
CA ALA A 164 7.99 16.40 -10.35
C ALA A 164 7.79 17.17 -11.65
N ALA A 165 6.55 17.33 -12.11
CA ALA A 165 6.19 18.15 -13.26
C ALA A 165 6.58 19.62 -13.04
N GLN A 166 6.26 20.18 -11.87
CA GLN A 166 6.61 21.55 -11.52
C GLN A 166 8.13 21.76 -11.54
N LYS A 167 8.91 20.82 -10.97
CA LYS A 167 10.38 20.90 -10.97
C LYS A 167 10.97 20.76 -12.37
N THR A 168 10.46 19.82 -13.16
CA THR A 168 10.89 19.61 -14.56
C THR A 168 10.62 20.83 -15.44
N HIS A 169 9.58 21.62 -15.14
CA HIS A 169 9.33 22.90 -15.84
C HIS A 169 10.33 24.00 -15.46
N GLN A 170 10.98 23.91 -14.29
CA GLN A 170 11.90 24.93 -13.79
C GLN A 170 13.33 24.73 -14.29
N ASP A 171 13.80 23.47 -14.32
CA ASP A 171 15.18 23.12 -14.69
C ASP A 171 15.25 21.62 -15.02
N GLN A 172 16.45 21.12 -15.33
CA GLN A 172 16.74 19.71 -15.45
C GLN A 172 16.94 19.07 -14.07
N PHE A 173 16.00 18.18 -13.71
CA PHE A 173 16.01 17.45 -12.44
C PHE A 173 16.07 15.94 -12.63
N SER A 174 16.69 15.27 -11.66
CA SER A 174 16.46 13.85 -11.37
C SER A 174 15.78 13.70 -10.02
N PHE A 175 15.07 12.60 -9.81
CA PHE A 175 14.27 12.38 -8.61
C PHE A 175 14.69 11.12 -7.88
N SER A 176 14.79 11.22 -6.56
CA SER A 176 15.04 10.11 -5.63
C SER A 176 13.87 9.98 -4.67
N THR A 177 13.35 8.77 -4.52
CA THR A 177 12.35 8.47 -3.49
C THR A 177 12.98 7.56 -2.44
N ASP A 178 12.99 7.99 -1.18
CA ASP A 178 13.31 7.15 -0.03
C ASP A 178 12.00 6.77 0.69
N LEU A 179 11.82 5.47 0.91
CA LEU A 179 10.58 4.86 1.39
C LEU A 179 10.86 3.95 2.59
N VAL A 180 10.05 4.11 3.64
CA VAL A 180 10.00 3.18 4.78
C VAL A 180 8.55 2.72 4.96
N GLU A 181 8.34 1.41 4.98
CA GLU A 181 7.03 0.77 5.15
C GLU A 181 7.02 -0.16 6.36
N CYS A 182 5.95 -0.05 7.16
CA CYS A 182 5.60 -1.01 8.18
C CYS A 182 4.22 -1.59 7.84
N ARG A 183 4.09 -2.91 7.77
CA ARG A 183 2.80 -3.58 7.51
C ARG A 183 2.31 -4.26 8.78
N PHE A 184 1.08 -3.97 9.18
CA PHE A 184 0.47 -4.43 10.43
C PHE A 184 -0.79 -5.25 10.20
N TYR A 185 -1.59 -4.93 9.18
CA TYR A 185 -2.82 -5.68 8.90
C TYR A 185 -2.96 -5.94 7.41
N SER A 186 -3.67 -7.01 7.05
CA SER A 186 -4.13 -7.23 5.68
C SER A 186 -5.50 -7.86 5.65
N PHE A 187 -6.31 -7.46 4.68
CA PHE A 187 -7.63 -8.01 4.44
C PHE A 187 -8.14 -7.68 3.03
N HIS A 188 -9.26 -8.31 2.68
CA HIS A 188 -9.86 -8.22 1.36
C HIS A 188 -11.35 -7.95 1.48
N VAL A 189 -11.89 -7.24 0.51
CA VAL A 189 -13.32 -7.17 0.25
C VAL A 189 -13.75 -8.50 -0.36
N VAL A 190 -14.90 -9.02 0.04
CA VAL A 190 -15.49 -10.25 -0.50
C VAL A 190 -15.76 -10.13 -2.01
N HIS A 191 -16.02 -11.26 -2.67
CA HIS A 191 -16.22 -11.27 -4.12
C HIS A 191 -17.41 -10.41 -4.57
N SER A 192 -18.54 -10.56 -3.88
CA SER A 192 -19.79 -9.83 -4.11
C SER A 192 -20.17 -9.03 -2.86
N PRO A 193 -19.54 -7.86 -2.63
CA PRO A 193 -19.81 -7.07 -1.45
C PRO A 193 -21.18 -6.38 -1.54
N PRO A 194 -21.84 -6.13 -0.39
CA PRO A 194 -23.05 -5.31 -0.37
C PRO A 194 -22.72 -3.89 -0.84
N LEU A 195 -23.56 -3.32 -1.70
CA LEU A 195 -23.41 -1.93 -2.14
C LEU A 195 -23.90 -0.98 -1.05
N HIS A 196 -23.20 0.15 -0.88
CA HIS A 196 -23.64 1.18 0.03
C HIS A 196 -24.97 1.81 -0.44
N PRO A 197 -25.96 2.08 0.43
CA PRO A 197 -27.27 2.59 0.02
C PRO A 197 -27.21 3.88 -0.83
N ASN A 198 -26.31 4.81 -0.47
CA ASN A 198 -26.11 6.03 -1.25
C ASN A 198 -25.58 5.76 -2.66
N PHE A 199 -24.73 4.74 -2.83
CA PHE A 199 -24.21 4.37 -4.14
C PHE A 199 -25.28 3.66 -4.97
N GLN A 200 -26.09 2.79 -4.36
CA GLN A 200 -27.24 2.18 -5.03
C GLN A 200 -28.21 3.25 -5.57
N LYS A 201 -28.48 4.29 -4.76
CA LYS A 201 -29.31 5.41 -5.20
C LYS A 201 -28.66 6.17 -6.35
N ALA A 202 -27.38 6.51 -6.22
CA ALA A 202 -26.64 7.20 -7.28
C ALA A 202 -26.64 6.42 -8.62
N LEU A 203 -26.54 5.09 -8.56
CA LEU A 203 -26.66 4.24 -9.75
C LEU A 203 -28.08 4.23 -10.33
N SER A 204 -29.11 4.25 -9.48
CA SER A 204 -30.51 4.28 -9.92
C SER A 204 -30.89 5.60 -10.59
N ASP A 205 -30.20 6.69 -10.23
CA ASP A 205 -30.42 8.02 -10.79
C ASP A 205 -29.68 8.24 -12.13
N LEU A 206 -28.83 7.29 -12.56
CA LEU A 206 -28.10 7.41 -13.82
C LEU A 206 -28.98 7.10 -15.02
N PRO A 207 -28.76 7.80 -16.16
CA PRO A 207 -29.31 7.38 -17.44
C PRO A 207 -28.89 5.94 -17.78
N PRO A 208 -29.70 5.19 -18.56
CA PRO A 208 -29.40 3.79 -18.88
C PRO A 208 -28.17 3.61 -19.78
N ASP A 209 -27.87 4.60 -20.63
CA ASP A 209 -26.80 4.55 -21.62
C ASP A 209 -25.82 5.73 -21.46
N PHE A 210 -24.54 5.46 -21.71
CA PHE A 210 -23.50 6.47 -21.80
C PHE A 210 -23.38 7.00 -23.25
N ASN A 211 -23.64 8.28 -23.44
CA ASN A 211 -23.49 9.00 -24.70
C ASN A 211 -23.14 10.48 -24.43
N THR A 212 -22.93 11.29 -25.48
CA THR A 212 -22.51 12.70 -25.34
C THR A 212 -23.48 13.54 -24.49
N SER A 213 -24.77 13.23 -24.48
CA SER A 213 -25.75 13.96 -23.68
C SER A 213 -25.81 13.53 -22.21
N THR A 214 -25.36 12.31 -21.89
CA THR A 214 -25.38 11.73 -20.53
C THR A 214 -23.99 11.67 -19.88
N GLU A 215 -22.96 12.15 -20.58
CA GLU A 215 -21.57 12.06 -20.15
C GLU A 215 -21.33 12.74 -18.80
N ALA A 216 -21.96 13.89 -18.57
CA ALA A 216 -21.78 14.68 -17.36
C ALA A 216 -22.25 13.92 -16.10
N GLU A 217 -23.33 13.13 -16.19
CA GLU A 217 -23.88 12.33 -15.11
C GLU A 217 -22.93 11.21 -14.70
N TYR A 218 -22.34 10.51 -15.68
CA TYR A 218 -21.35 9.45 -15.42
C TYR A 218 -20.03 10.02 -14.89
N VAL A 219 -19.54 11.13 -15.46
CA VAL A 219 -18.35 11.82 -14.96
C VAL A 219 -18.55 12.28 -13.52
N ARG A 220 -19.75 12.77 -13.18
CA ARG A 220 -20.09 13.14 -11.80
C ARG A 220 -20.08 11.94 -10.85
N LEU A 221 -20.61 10.78 -11.27
CA LEU A 221 -20.51 9.55 -10.48
C LEU A 221 -19.05 9.19 -10.20
N ILE A 222 -18.21 9.16 -11.24
CA ILE A 222 -16.78 8.85 -11.14
C ILE A 222 -16.05 9.87 -10.26
N SER A 223 -16.35 11.15 -10.40
CA SER A 223 -15.74 12.19 -9.55
C SER A 223 -16.12 12.04 -8.08
N ASN A 224 -17.33 11.57 -7.77
CA ASN A 224 -17.80 11.42 -6.40
C ASN A 224 -17.31 10.12 -5.75
N TYR A 225 -17.30 9.02 -6.50
CA TYR A 225 -17.02 7.68 -6.00
C TYR A 225 -15.68 7.11 -6.44
N GLY A 226 -14.89 7.87 -7.18
CA GLY A 226 -13.63 7.42 -7.77
C GLY A 226 -13.83 6.58 -9.03
N THR A 227 -12.73 6.39 -9.75
CA THR A 227 -12.63 5.50 -10.92
C THR A 227 -12.66 4.01 -10.54
N HIS A 228 -12.22 3.69 -9.33
CA HIS A 228 -12.05 2.34 -8.80
C HIS A 228 -12.47 2.32 -7.33
N PHE A 229 -12.46 1.15 -6.68
CA PHE A 229 -12.60 1.02 -5.24
C PHE A 229 -11.60 0.01 -4.67
N ILE A 230 -11.24 0.17 -3.40
CA ILE A 230 -10.18 -0.64 -2.77
C ILE A 230 -10.71 -2.03 -2.42
N ARG A 231 -10.27 -3.06 -3.17
CA ARG A 231 -10.65 -4.47 -2.95
C ARG A 231 -9.74 -5.23 -2.00
N SER A 232 -8.49 -4.84 -1.87
CA SER A 232 -7.51 -5.51 -1.02
C SER A 232 -6.54 -4.48 -0.47
N MET A 233 -6.09 -4.67 0.76
CA MET A 233 -5.16 -3.75 1.40
C MET A 233 -4.18 -4.42 2.33
N GLU A 234 -3.00 -3.79 2.41
CA GLU A 234 -2.03 -3.94 3.47
C GLU A 234 -1.98 -2.60 4.22
N LEU A 235 -2.36 -2.62 5.49
CA LEU A 235 -2.39 -1.44 6.33
C LEU A 235 -1.17 -1.40 7.24
N GLY A 236 -0.66 -0.20 7.42
CA GLY A 236 0.27 0.13 8.48
C GLY A 236 0.80 1.54 8.36
N GLY A 237 2.11 1.72 8.45
CA GLY A 237 2.76 3.01 8.35
C GLY A 237 3.59 3.11 7.08
N ARG A 238 3.60 4.28 6.44
CA ARG A 238 4.47 4.57 5.31
C ARG A 238 5.00 5.99 5.41
N VAL A 239 6.31 6.14 5.27
CA VAL A 239 6.99 7.43 5.10
C VAL A 239 7.67 7.40 3.74
N SER A 240 7.34 8.38 2.90
CA SER A 240 7.90 8.50 1.55
C SER A 240 8.39 9.94 1.38
N ALA A 241 9.66 10.10 1.02
CA ALA A 241 10.27 11.40 0.74
C ALA A 241 10.77 11.42 -0.71
N LEU A 242 10.30 12.38 -1.49
CA LEU A 242 10.70 12.60 -2.88
C LEU A 242 11.63 13.82 -2.95
N THR A 243 12.91 13.59 -3.24
CA THR A 243 13.91 14.64 -3.38
C THR A 243 14.13 14.95 -4.86
N ALA A 244 14.10 16.23 -5.22
CA ALA A 244 14.36 16.72 -6.57
C ALA A 244 15.79 17.29 -6.66
N LEU A 245 16.64 16.62 -7.44
CA LEU A 245 18.06 16.92 -7.58
C LEU A 245 18.32 17.67 -8.88
N ARG A 246 18.77 18.93 -8.80
CA ARG A 246 19.15 19.75 -9.97
C ARG A 246 20.43 19.22 -10.59
N THR A 247 20.34 18.58 -11.74
CA THR A 247 21.47 17.77 -12.26
C THR A 247 22.65 18.62 -12.72
N CYS A 248 22.38 19.77 -13.33
CA CYS A 248 23.42 20.69 -13.81
C CYS A 248 24.16 21.37 -12.66
N GLU A 249 23.41 21.83 -11.65
CA GLU A 249 23.98 22.43 -10.44
C GLU A 249 24.85 21.43 -9.66
N LEU A 250 24.42 20.18 -9.55
CA LEU A 250 25.23 19.12 -8.96
C LEU A 250 26.54 18.92 -9.73
N ALA A 251 26.47 18.84 -11.07
CA ALA A 251 27.64 18.67 -11.91
C ALA A 251 28.66 19.82 -11.76
N LEU A 252 28.18 21.07 -11.66
CA LEU A 252 29.03 22.25 -11.41
C LEU A 252 29.73 22.18 -10.05
N ASN A 253 29.09 21.57 -9.06
CA ASN A 253 29.65 21.34 -7.72
C ASN A 253 30.52 20.07 -7.63
N GLY A 254 30.77 19.39 -8.75
CA GLY A 254 31.54 18.16 -8.79
C GLY A 254 30.84 16.96 -8.13
N LEU A 255 29.51 16.99 -8.04
CA LEU A 255 28.68 15.92 -7.49
C LEU A 255 27.83 15.28 -8.59
N THR A 256 27.60 13.99 -8.47
CA THR A 256 26.61 13.28 -9.28
C THR A 256 25.30 13.11 -8.53
N ALA A 257 24.18 13.04 -9.25
CA ALA A 257 22.88 12.72 -8.65
C ALA A 257 22.93 11.42 -7.84
N LYS A 258 23.67 10.41 -8.34
CA LYS A 258 23.84 9.13 -7.66
C LYS A 258 24.55 9.26 -6.31
N GLU A 259 25.56 10.09 -6.20
CA GLU A 259 26.28 10.29 -4.92
C GLU A 259 25.38 10.96 -3.87
N VAL A 260 24.57 11.94 -4.28
CA VAL A 260 23.60 12.58 -3.39
C VAL A 260 22.49 11.60 -2.99
N GLU A 261 21.92 10.86 -3.95
CA GLU A 261 20.96 9.76 -3.73
C GLU A 261 21.50 8.73 -2.71
N ASP A 262 22.76 8.34 -2.86
CA ASP A 262 23.40 7.38 -1.99
C ASP A 262 23.52 7.89 -0.55
N CYS A 263 23.86 9.16 -0.37
CA CYS A 263 23.96 9.75 0.96
C CYS A 263 22.60 10.10 1.59
N LEU A 264 21.60 10.51 0.83
CA LEU A 264 20.23 10.71 1.32
C LEU A 264 19.67 9.44 1.97
N ASN A 265 19.83 8.29 1.29
CA ASN A 265 19.38 7.01 1.82
C ASN A 265 20.13 6.59 3.09
N VAL A 266 21.44 6.85 3.15
CA VAL A 266 22.25 6.57 4.33
C VAL A 266 21.81 7.43 5.51
N GLU A 267 21.52 8.72 5.28
CA GLU A 267 20.96 9.62 6.30
C GLU A 267 19.57 9.16 6.76
N ALA A 268 18.70 8.75 5.83
CA ALA A 268 17.39 8.17 6.14
C ALA A 268 17.52 6.87 6.97
N GLN A 269 18.45 6.00 6.60
CA GLN A 269 18.71 4.74 7.31
C GLN A 269 19.27 4.97 8.72
N VAL A 270 20.12 5.98 8.90
CA VAL A 270 20.60 6.43 10.22
C VAL A 270 19.46 6.97 11.09
N SER A 271 18.49 7.63 10.48
CA SER A 271 17.35 8.23 11.19
C SER A 271 16.41 7.16 11.78
N ILE A 272 16.27 6.00 11.12
CA ILE A 272 15.44 4.88 11.59
C ILE A 272 16.23 3.80 12.34
N ASN A 273 17.56 3.78 12.19
CA ASN A 273 18.44 2.82 12.86
C ASN A 273 19.79 3.47 13.23
N SER A 274 19.95 3.82 14.51
CA SER A 274 21.15 4.49 15.02
C SER A 274 22.46 3.72 14.80
N GLN A 275 22.41 2.39 14.71
CA GLN A 275 23.59 1.56 14.45
C GLN A 275 24.17 1.79 13.04
N ALA A 276 23.39 2.31 12.09
CA ALA A 276 23.86 2.61 10.74
C ALA A 276 24.96 3.70 10.71
N ARG A 277 25.10 4.50 11.77
CA ARG A 277 26.19 5.49 11.93
C ARG A 277 27.58 4.87 11.96
N LEU A 278 27.68 3.60 12.33
CA LEU A 278 28.96 2.88 12.38
C LEU A 278 29.39 2.34 11.01
N SER A 279 28.52 2.43 9.99
CA SER A 279 28.79 1.88 8.66
C SER A 279 29.86 2.64 7.90
N SER A 280 30.58 1.93 7.02
CA SER A 280 31.53 2.55 6.08
C SER A 280 30.84 3.53 5.12
N LYS A 281 29.59 3.24 4.73
CA LYS A 281 28.79 4.12 3.88
C LYS A 281 28.51 5.48 4.53
N PHE A 282 28.20 5.50 5.84
CA PHE A 282 28.02 6.75 6.58
C PHE A 282 29.31 7.57 6.64
N LYS A 283 30.46 6.91 6.91
CA LYS A 283 31.77 7.58 6.90
C LYS A 283 32.07 8.21 5.53
N ALA A 284 31.81 7.49 4.44
CA ALA A 284 32.02 8.01 3.08
C ALA A 284 31.15 9.25 2.79
N CYS A 285 29.91 9.30 3.30
CA CYS A 285 29.05 10.48 3.16
C CYS A 285 29.54 11.67 4.01
N GLU A 286 30.03 11.43 5.22
CA GLU A 286 30.65 12.48 6.04
C GLU A 286 31.95 13.01 5.43
N GLU A 287 32.76 12.16 4.80
CA GLU A 287 33.94 12.58 4.03
C GLU A 287 33.54 13.45 2.83
N LYS A 288 32.49 13.07 2.09
CA LYS A 288 31.95 13.88 0.99
C LYS A 288 31.45 15.24 1.47
N LYS A 289 30.72 15.30 2.59
CA LYS A 289 30.29 16.59 3.17
C LYS A 289 31.47 17.51 3.44
N LYS A 290 32.55 16.97 4.02
CA LYS A 290 33.79 17.73 4.26
C LYS A 290 34.46 18.17 2.96
N GLN A 291 34.56 17.28 1.98
CA GLN A 291 35.17 17.55 0.68
C GLN A 291 34.45 18.70 -0.05
N HIS A 292 33.12 18.71 -0.03
CA HIS A 292 32.30 19.72 -0.69
C HIS A 292 31.94 20.90 0.23
N LYS A 293 32.56 21.00 1.42
CA LYS A 293 32.33 22.08 2.41
C LYS A 293 30.85 22.30 2.74
N MET A 294 30.08 21.22 2.82
CA MET A 294 28.67 21.27 3.19
C MET A 294 28.53 21.51 4.70
N GLU A 295 27.83 22.57 5.09
CA GLU A 295 27.59 22.91 6.50
C GLU A 295 26.46 22.06 7.12
N SER A 296 25.53 21.60 6.29
CA SER A 296 24.33 20.86 6.69
C SER A 296 24.34 19.41 6.16
N SER A 297 23.32 18.63 6.50
CA SER A 297 23.17 17.26 5.97
C SER A 297 22.77 17.28 4.48
N PHE A 298 22.89 16.15 3.78
CA PHE A 298 22.42 16.05 2.39
C PHE A 298 20.93 16.35 2.29
N HIS A 299 20.11 15.82 3.20
CA HIS A 299 18.66 16.11 3.24
C HIS A 299 18.34 17.59 3.50
N GLN A 300 19.22 18.36 4.16
CA GLN A 300 19.00 19.79 4.38
C GLN A 300 19.49 20.63 3.20
N SER A 301 20.47 20.13 2.45
CA SER A 301 21.06 20.82 1.29
C SER A 301 20.26 20.62 0.00
N TYR A 302 19.51 19.52 -0.12
CA TYR A 302 18.81 19.09 -1.34
C TYR A 302 17.39 18.64 -1.05
#